data_AF-A0A9E3E1W8-F1
#
_entry.id   AF-A0A9E3E1W8-F1
#
_cell.length_a   1.000
_cell.length_b   1.000
_cell.length_c   1.000
_cell.angle_alpha   90.00
_cell.angle_beta   90.00
_cell.angle_gamma   90.00
#
_symmetry.space_group_name_H-M   'P 1'
#
loop_
_entity.id
_entity.type
_entity.pdbx_description
1 polymer ?
#
loop_
_entity_poly.entity_id
_entity_poly.type
_entity_poly.pdbx_seq_one_letter_code
_entity_poly.pdbx_strand_id
1 'polypeptide(L)'
;FSDLPTVLALTDPGEKLPYNQVAWRYARGVAFAQSGNLDAARAQVAEIEKIMNTADYSAFTAWGIPAKDVARIAAHVVRARIAQNSKDLDGAIRELQAAVAIQDALPYMEPPYWYYPVRQTLGAMLLLKGDNQAARDAFRDSLSKTPNNAWSLYGLKTTFERQGMKAEAAEAEKYLARAWSGDRKRLDLQKI
;
A
#
# COMPACT_ATOMS: atom_id res chain seq x y z
N PHE A 1 1.29 -13.68 -0.11
CA PHE A 1 -0.11 -13.41 -0.41
C PHE A 1 -0.65 -14.56 -1.23
N SER A 2 -1.92 -14.92 -1.03
CA SER A 2 -2.61 -15.91 -1.88
C SER A 2 -2.66 -15.42 -3.33
N ASP A 3 -2.83 -16.33 -4.26
CA ASP A 3 -3.04 -15.98 -5.66
C ASP A 3 -4.36 -15.24 -5.89
N LEU A 4 -4.48 -14.61 -7.06
CA LEU A 4 -5.66 -13.82 -7.43
C LEU A 4 -6.96 -14.63 -7.36
N PRO A 5 -7.04 -15.87 -7.93
CA PRO A 5 -8.25 -16.69 -7.82
C PRO A 5 -8.69 -16.93 -6.38
N THR A 6 -7.75 -17.22 -5.48
CA THR A 6 -8.05 -17.45 -4.06
C THR A 6 -8.66 -16.22 -3.41
N VAL A 7 -8.08 -15.03 -3.63
CA VAL A 7 -8.60 -13.77 -3.06
C VAL A 7 -10.00 -13.46 -3.61
N LEU A 8 -10.21 -13.66 -4.92
CA LEU A 8 -11.47 -13.38 -5.58
C LEU A 8 -12.57 -14.41 -5.27
N ALA A 9 -12.21 -15.58 -4.74
CA ALA A 9 -13.14 -16.62 -4.30
C ALA A 9 -13.56 -16.46 -2.82
N LEU A 10 -12.97 -15.54 -2.06
CA LEU A 10 -13.34 -15.31 -0.66
C LEU A 10 -14.82 -14.91 -0.56
N THR A 11 -15.56 -15.63 0.30
CA THR A 11 -16.97 -15.37 0.60
C THR A 11 -17.16 -13.96 1.15
N ASP A 12 -18.24 -13.29 0.73
CA ASP A 12 -18.63 -12.00 1.28
C ASP A 12 -18.90 -12.13 2.80
N PRO A 13 -18.21 -11.36 3.66
CA PRO A 13 -18.40 -11.43 5.11
C PRO A 13 -19.76 -10.87 5.58
N GLY A 14 -20.57 -10.30 4.68
CA GLY A 14 -21.84 -9.66 4.99
C GLY A 14 -21.68 -8.21 5.48
N GLU A 15 -22.81 -7.53 5.65
CA GLU A 15 -22.86 -6.08 5.89
C GLU A 15 -22.81 -5.68 7.37
N LYS A 16 -22.88 -6.66 8.28
CA LYS A 16 -23.00 -6.40 9.73
C LYS A 16 -21.78 -5.71 10.34
N LEU A 17 -20.60 -5.93 9.76
CA LEU A 17 -19.33 -5.39 10.25
C LEU A 17 -18.68 -4.59 9.12
N PRO A 18 -18.92 -3.26 9.04
CA PRO A 18 -18.45 -2.45 7.91
C PRO A 18 -16.92 -2.48 7.77
N TYR A 19 -16.19 -2.63 8.88
CA TYR A 19 -14.74 -2.81 8.86
C TYR A 19 -14.30 -4.06 8.08
N ASN A 20 -14.97 -5.20 8.28
CA ASN A 20 -14.67 -6.46 7.59
C ASN A 20 -15.07 -6.38 6.12
N GLN A 21 -16.21 -5.74 5.83
CA GLN A 21 -16.66 -5.54 4.46
C GLN A 21 -15.67 -4.66 3.68
N VAL A 22 -15.19 -3.57 4.27
CA VAL A 22 -14.14 -2.71 3.69
C VAL A 22 -12.86 -3.50 3.44
N ALA A 23 -12.39 -4.29 4.40
CA ALA A 23 -11.18 -5.11 4.23
C ALA A 23 -11.32 -6.14 3.09
N TRP A 24 -12.48 -6.78 2.97
CA TRP A 24 -12.78 -7.72 1.89
C TRP A 24 -12.85 -7.02 0.52
N ARG A 25 -13.54 -5.87 0.44
CA ARG A 25 -13.60 -5.05 -0.79
C ARG A 25 -12.22 -4.54 -1.19
N TYR A 26 -11.40 -4.12 -0.23
CA TYR A 26 -10.02 -3.69 -0.45
C TYR A 26 -9.17 -4.80 -1.08
N ALA A 27 -9.15 -6.00 -0.48
CA ALA A 27 -8.39 -7.13 -0.99
C ALA A 27 -8.79 -7.48 -2.43
N ARG A 28 -10.10 -7.51 -2.71
CA ARG A 28 -10.63 -7.73 -4.06
C ARG A 28 -10.28 -6.60 -5.02
N GLY A 29 -10.33 -5.34 -4.58
CA GLY A 29 -10.00 -4.17 -5.39
C GLY A 29 -8.55 -4.20 -5.85
N VAL A 30 -7.62 -4.52 -4.94
CA VAL A 30 -6.21 -4.72 -5.27
C VAL A 30 -6.03 -5.90 -6.22
N ALA A 31 -6.70 -7.02 -5.98
CA ALA A 31 -6.63 -8.20 -6.85
C ALA A 31 -7.14 -7.91 -8.27
N PHE A 32 -8.29 -7.23 -8.40
CA PHE A 32 -8.83 -6.82 -9.69
C PHE A 32 -7.91 -5.86 -10.42
N ALA A 33 -7.38 -4.84 -9.73
CA ALA A 33 -6.42 -3.92 -10.31
C ALA A 33 -5.15 -4.63 -10.79
N GLN A 34 -4.65 -5.61 -10.03
CA GLN A 34 -3.50 -6.43 -10.43
C GLN A 34 -3.80 -7.32 -11.64
N SER A 35 -5.03 -7.84 -11.75
CA SER A 35 -5.47 -8.66 -12.89
C SER A 35 -5.74 -7.86 -14.18
N GLY A 36 -5.75 -6.53 -14.11
CA GLY A 36 -6.13 -5.66 -15.22
C GLY A 36 -7.64 -5.45 -15.40
N ASN A 37 -8.48 -6.06 -14.56
CA ASN A 37 -9.91 -5.79 -14.54
C ASN A 37 -10.22 -4.49 -13.77
N LEU A 38 -9.94 -3.36 -14.41
CA LEU A 38 -10.01 -2.05 -13.77
C LEU A 38 -11.44 -1.63 -13.41
N ASP A 39 -12.43 -2.05 -14.18
CA ASP A 39 -13.83 -1.73 -13.88
C ASP A 39 -14.31 -2.46 -12.62
N ALA A 40 -13.95 -3.73 -12.45
CA ALA A 40 -14.24 -4.45 -11.21
C ALA A 40 -13.51 -3.85 -10.00
N ALA A 41 -12.29 -3.33 -10.19
CA ALA A 41 -11.54 -2.63 -9.15
C ALA A 41 -12.21 -1.29 -8.76
N ARG A 42 -12.64 -0.49 -9.74
CA ARG A 42 -13.40 0.76 -9.51
C ARG A 42 -14.73 0.49 -8.79
N ALA A 43 -15.41 -0.60 -9.14
CA ALA A 43 -16.62 -1.01 -8.43
C ALA A 43 -16.34 -1.31 -6.94
N GLN A 44 -15.19 -1.91 -6.59
CA GLN A 44 -14.84 -2.09 -5.17
C GLN A 44 -14.59 -0.75 -4.46
N VAL A 45 -13.95 0.22 -5.13
CA VAL A 45 -13.76 1.58 -4.58
C VAL A 45 -15.10 2.25 -4.29
N ALA A 46 -16.04 2.20 -5.24
CA ALA A 46 -17.36 2.79 -5.07
C ALA A 46 -18.12 2.18 -3.89
N GLU A 47 -18.04 0.85 -3.70
CA GLU A 47 -18.64 0.19 -2.54
C GLU A 47 -17.94 0.57 -1.22
N ILE A 48 -16.60 0.69 -1.19
CA ILE A 48 -15.88 1.18 0.00
C ILE A 48 -16.36 2.60 0.36
N GLU A 49 -16.49 3.48 -0.63
CA GLU A 49 -16.95 4.86 -0.43
C GLU A 49 -18.39 4.92 0.05
N LYS A 50 -19.26 4.06 -0.48
CA LYS A 50 -20.64 3.91 0.00
C LYS A 50 -20.65 3.50 1.47
N ILE A 51 -19.94 2.42 1.85
CA ILE A 51 -19.86 1.94 3.23
C ILE A 51 -19.34 3.07 4.15
N MET A 52 -18.28 3.76 3.74
CA MET A 52 -17.69 4.89 4.46
C MET A 52 -18.69 6.02 4.74
N ASN A 53 -19.68 6.21 3.88
CA ASN A 53 -20.67 7.27 3.98
C ASN A 53 -21.98 6.86 4.63
N THR A 54 -22.36 5.58 4.55
CA THR A 54 -23.70 5.12 4.96
C THR A 54 -23.71 4.16 6.14
N ALA A 55 -22.60 3.50 6.47
CA ALA A 55 -22.57 2.54 7.57
C ALA A 55 -22.57 3.23 8.95
N ASP A 56 -23.05 2.51 9.96
CA ASP A 56 -22.93 2.95 11.35
C ASP A 56 -21.52 2.65 11.88
N TYR A 57 -20.83 3.72 12.28
CA TYR A 57 -19.49 3.66 12.87
C TYR A 57 -19.49 3.95 14.39
N SER A 58 -20.65 4.12 15.01
CA SER A 58 -20.80 4.53 16.41
C SER A 58 -20.00 3.65 17.38
N ALA A 59 -20.07 2.32 17.22
CA ALA A 59 -19.30 1.38 18.02
C ALA A 59 -17.78 1.56 17.85
N PHE A 60 -17.30 1.75 16.62
CA PHE A 60 -15.88 1.99 16.35
C PHE A 60 -15.41 3.30 16.97
N THR A 61 -16.20 4.37 16.87
CA THR A 61 -15.91 5.65 17.51
C THR A 61 -15.85 5.50 19.03
N ALA A 62 -16.79 4.78 19.64
CA ALA A 62 -16.78 4.51 21.09
C ALA A 62 -15.55 3.72 21.54
N TRP A 63 -15.02 2.83 20.68
CA TRP A 63 -13.80 2.09 20.93
C TRP A 63 -12.51 2.84 20.54
N GLY A 64 -12.61 4.08 20.03
CA GLY A 64 -11.46 4.86 19.57
C GLY A 64 -10.81 4.31 18.29
N ILE A 65 -11.52 3.47 17.53
CA ILE A 65 -11.02 2.87 16.28
C ILE A 65 -11.33 3.81 15.11
N PRO A 66 -10.32 4.29 14.36
CA PRO A 66 -10.49 5.20 13.23
C PRO A 66 -10.95 4.45 11.95
N ALA A 67 -12.04 3.69 12.05
CA ALA A 67 -12.52 2.78 11.00
C ALA A 67 -12.83 3.50 9.67
N LYS A 68 -13.34 4.74 9.74
CA LYS A 68 -13.63 5.55 8.55
C LYS A 68 -12.35 5.99 7.82
N ASP A 69 -11.30 6.34 8.56
CA ASP A 69 -10.02 6.74 7.98
C ASP A 69 -9.28 5.53 7.40
N VAL A 70 -9.37 4.37 8.05
CA VAL A 70 -8.90 3.10 7.49
C VAL A 70 -9.59 2.77 6.17
N ALA A 71 -10.91 2.96 6.08
CA ALA A 71 -11.66 2.79 4.83
C ALA A 71 -11.21 3.78 3.74
N ARG A 72 -10.88 5.02 4.10
CA ARG A 72 -10.36 6.02 3.17
C ARG A 72 -8.98 5.62 2.63
N ILE A 73 -8.08 5.13 3.49
CA ILE A 73 -6.77 4.60 3.05
C ILE A 73 -6.99 3.45 2.06
N ALA A 74 -7.89 2.51 2.38
CA ALA A 74 -8.19 1.39 1.50
C ALA A 74 -8.64 1.83 0.10
N ALA A 75 -9.56 2.80 0.01
CA ALA A 75 -10.02 3.35 -1.27
C ALA A 75 -8.87 3.99 -2.07
N HIS A 76 -8.04 4.82 -1.43
CA HIS A 76 -6.88 5.45 -2.07
C HIS A 76 -5.86 4.42 -2.57
N VAL A 77 -5.57 3.37 -1.79
CA VAL A 77 -4.63 2.32 -2.22
C VAL A 77 -5.18 1.58 -3.44
N VAL A 78 -6.47 1.24 -3.49
CA VAL A 78 -7.06 0.60 -4.68
C VAL A 78 -7.02 1.54 -5.89
N ARG A 79 -7.36 2.82 -5.73
CA ARG A 79 -7.24 3.84 -6.78
C ARG A 79 -5.80 3.95 -7.30
N ALA A 80 -4.82 3.95 -6.40
CA ALA A 80 -3.41 3.96 -6.77
C ALA A 80 -3.01 2.73 -7.60
N ARG A 81 -3.50 1.54 -7.24
CA ARG A 81 -3.24 0.30 -8.01
C ARG A 81 -3.90 0.33 -9.39
N ILE A 82 -5.11 0.89 -9.49
CA ILE A 82 -5.77 1.11 -10.79
C ILE A 82 -4.94 2.05 -11.68
N ALA A 83 -4.49 3.18 -11.12
CA ALA A 83 -3.67 4.16 -11.83
C ALA A 83 -2.32 3.56 -12.26
N GLN A 84 -1.64 2.83 -11.36
CA GLN A 84 -0.40 2.11 -11.64
C GLN A 84 -0.58 1.12 -12.80
N ASN A 85 -1.65 0.32 -12.79
CA ASN A 85 -1.93 -0.65 -13.86
C ASN A 85 -2.17 0.08 -15.21
N SER A 86 -2.86 1.22 -15.16
CA SER A 86 -3.12 2.10 -16.31
C SER A 86 -1.90 2.91 -16.77
N LYS A 87 -0.73 2.72 -16.15
CA LYS A 87 0.51 3.50 -16.37
C LYS A 87 0.38 5.00 -16.05
N ASP A 88 -0.67 5.39 -15.33
CA ASP A 88 -0.82 6.74 -14.78
C ASP A 88 -0.05 6.84 -13.45
N LEU A 89 1.27 7.04 -13.55
CA LEU A 89 2.13 7.16 -12.38
C LEU A 89 1.82 8.42 -11.56
N ASP A 90 1.38 9.50 -12.20
CA ASP A 90 1.01 10.75 -11.50
C ASP A 90 -0.27 10.58 -10.68
N GLY A 91 -1.28 9.91 -11.25
CA GLY A 91 -2.46 9.49 -10.52
C GLY A 91 -2.11 8.59 -9.35
N ALA A 92 -1.27 7.57 -9.57
CA ALA A 92 -0.85 6.66 -8.52
C ALA A 92 -0.13 7.38 -7.36
N ILE A 93 0.79 8.29 -7.68
CA ILE A 93 1.53 9.08 -6.68
C ILE A 93 0.58 9.96 -5.87
N ARG A 94 -0.36 10.67 -6.51
CA ARG A 94 -1.35 11.52 -5.80
C ARG A 94 -2.20 10.72 -4.81
N GLU A 95 -2.72 9.58 -5.25
CA GLU A 95 -3.54 8.70 -4.40
C GLU A 95 -2.72 8.14 -3.21
N LEU A 96 -1.46 7.76 -3.44
CA LEU A 96 -0.58 7.27 -2.39
C LEU A 96 -0.17 8.36 -1.40
N GLN A 97 0.06 9.59 -1.86
CA GLN A 97 0.33 10.73 -0.97
C GLN A 97 -0.85 11.03 -0.06
N ALA A 98 -2.08 11.00 -0.59
CA ALA A 98 -3.29 11.16 0.21
C ALA A 98 -3.43 10.03 1.25
N ALA A 99 -3.21 8.78 0.86
CA ALA A 99 -3.23 7.64 1.77
C ALA A 99 -2.15 7.73 2.87
N VAL A 100 -0.93 8.16 2.53
CA VAL A 100 0.16 8.37 3.51
C VAL A 100 -0.21 9.44 4.52
N ALA A 101 -0.77 10.57 4.08
CA ALA A 101 -1.18 11.65 4.97
C ALA A 101 -2.24 11.18 5.99
N ILE A 102 -3.20 10.35 5.54
CA ILE A 102 -4.20 9.77 6.44
C ILE A 102 -3.55 8.75 7.39
N GLN A 103 -2.68 7.87 6.88
CA GLN A 103 -1.99 6.86 7.68
C GLN A 103 -1.13 7.49 8.78
N ASP A 104 -0.43 8.58 8.48
CA ASP A 104 0.42 9.30 9.44
C ASP A 104 -0.38 10.01 10.54
N ALA A 105 -1.64 10.37 10.25
CA ALA A 105 -2.55 11.01 11.19
C ALA A 105 -3.30 10.01 12.07
N LEU A 106 -3.21 8.70 11.80
CA LEU A 106 -3.87 7.70 12.63
C LEU A 106 -3.24 7.67 14.04
N PRO A 107 -4.05 7.45 15.09
CA PRO A 107 -3.53 7.23 16.44
C PRO A 107 -2.59 6.02 16.45
N TYR A 108 -1.49 6.14 17.20
CA TYR A 108 -0.56 5.04 17.41
C TYR A 108 -1.24 3.89 18.16
N MET A 109 -1.06 2.67 17.67
CA MET A 109 -1.47 1.43 18.33
C MET A 109 -0.61 0.26 17.83
N GLU A 110 -0.61 -0.85 18.57
CA GLU A 110 0.04 -2.09 18.15
C GLU A 110 -0.91 -3.31 18.27
N PRO A 111 -1.18 -4.04 17.18
CA PRO A 111 -0.73 -3.81 15.80
C PRO A 111 -1.34 -2.54 15.18
N PRO A 112 -0.72 -1.89 14.18
CA PRO A 112 -1.27 -0.68 13.57
C PRO A 112 -2.63 -0.93 12.93
N TYR A 113 -3.54 0.06 12.99
CA TYR A 113 -4.86 0.00 12.35
C TYR A 113 -4.79 -0.32 10.85
N TRP A 114 -3.76 0.21 10.18
CA TRP A 114 -3.45 -0.12 8.78
C TRP A 114 -2.13 -0.87 8.69
N TYR A 115 -2.20 -2.15 8.31
CA TYR A 115 -1.06 -3.06 8.32
C TYR A 115 -0.01 -2.76 7.23
N TYR A 116 -0.41 -2.13 6.13
CA TYR A 116 0.41 -1.98 4.93
C TYR A 116 1.16 -0.64 4.93
N PRO A 117 2.51 -0.62 4.87
CA PRO A 117 3.27 0.63 4.83
C PRO A 117 3.11 1.36 3.49
N VAL A 118 2.08 2.20 3.33
CA VAL A 118 1.74 2.82 2.03
C VAL A 118 2.90 3.63 1.43
N ARG A 119 3.73 4.21 2.29
CA ARG A 119 4.90 5.00 1.86
C ARG A 119 5.92 4.19 1.06
N GLN A 120 6.03 2.88 1.27
CA GLN A 120 6.93 2.03 0.48
C GLN A 120 6.49 2.01 -1.00
N THR A 121 5.18 1.96 -1.25
CA THR A 121 4.57 1.99 -2.59
C THR A 121 4.77 3.36 -3.23
N LEU A 122 4.62 4.43 -2.44
CA LEU A 122 4.87 5.79 -2.91
C LEU A 122 6.32 5.91 -3.40
N GLY A 123 7.29 5.44 -2.62
CA GLY A 123 8.69 5.39 -3.03
C GLY A 123 8.91 4.62 -4.33
N ALA A 124 8.24 3.47 -4.49
CA ALA A 124 8.33 2.68 -5.71
C ALA A 124 7.75 3.42 -6.94
N MET A 125 6.61 4.09 -6.81
CA MET A 125 6.01 4.85 -7.91
C MET A 125 6.86 6.07 -8.30
N LEU A 126 7.39 6.80 -7.32
CA LEU A 126 8.35 7.89 -7.55
C LEU A 126 9.59 7.39 -8.28
N LEU A 127 10.11 6.23 -7.87
CA LEU A 127 11.27 5.62 -8.52
C LEU A 127 10.96 5.19 -9.96
N LEU A 128 9.79 4.59 -10.20
CA LEU A 128 9.36 4.22 -11.56
C LEU A 128 9.17 5.45 -12.46
N LYS A 129 8.72 6.58 -11.89
CA LYS A 129 8.61 7.87 -12.60
C LYS A 129 9.98 8.51 -12.90
N GLY A 130 11.04 8.07 -12.22
CA GLY A 130 12.40 8.58 -12.38
C GLY A 130 12.80 9.66 -11.36
N ASP A 131 11.93 9.97 -10.40
CA ASP A 131 12.25 10.89 -9.30
C ASP A 131 13.04 10.16 -8.21
N ASN A 132 14.34 9.95 -8.48
CA ASN A 132 15.21 9.16 -7.60
C ASN A 132 15.37 9.80 -6.21
N GLN A 133 15.36 11.14 -6.12
CA GLN A 133 15.52 11.84 -4.86
C GLN A 133 14.27 11.69 -3.98
N ALA A 134 13.08 12.00 -4.52
CA ALA A 134 11.86 11.85 -3.74
C ALA A 134 11.59 10.38 -3.37
N ALA A 135 11.94 9.43 -4.26
CA ALA A 135 11.84 8.01 -3.97
C ALA A 135 12.74 7.61 -2.78
N ARG A 136 13.99 8.08 -2.77
CA ARG A 136 14.93 7.80 -1.68
C ARG A 136 14.39 8.30 -0.35
N ASP A 137 13.90 9.53 -0.33
CA ASP A 137 13.35 10.14 0.88
C ASP A 137 12.13 9.35 1.37
N ALA A 138 11.21 8.98 0.48
CA ALA A 138 10.06 8.14 0.81
C ALA A 138 10.46 6.75 1.37
N PHE A 139 11.49 6.10 0.82
CA PHE A 139 11.98 4.83 1.36
C PHE A 139 12.66 4.97 2.72
N ARG A 140 13.44 6.04 2.94
CA ARG A 140 14.06 6.33 4.25
C ARG A 140 12.99 6.59 5.33
N ASP A 141 11.98 7.38 4.99
CA ASP A 141 10.84 7.64 5.86
C ASP A 141 10.03 6.36 6.13
N SER A 142 9.89 5.49 5.13
CA SER A 142 9.22 4.21 5.33
C SER A 142 10.01 3.31 6.30
N LEU A 143 11.33 3.32 6.22
CA LEU A 143 12.21 2.52 7.10
C LEU A 143 12.30 3.08 8.52
N SER A 144 12.14 4.38 8.71
CA SER A 144 12.09 4.97 10.06
C SER A 144 10.83 4.54 10.82
N LYS A 145 9.71 4.34 10.11
CA LYS A 145 8.44 3.85 10.67
C LYS A 145 8.35 2.33 10.74
N THR A 146 8.93 1.63 9.77
CA THR A 146 8.93 0.17 9.70
C THR A 146 10.35 -0.34 9.45
N PRO A 147 11.19 -0.41 10.50
CA PRO A 147 12.57 -0.87 10.37
C PRO A 147 12.65 -2.27 9.77
N ASN A 148 13.72 -2.53 9.02
CA ASN A 148 13.98 -3.82 8.36
C ASN A 148 12.92 -4.28 7.34
N ASN A 149 12.07 -3.38 6.84
CA ASN A 149 11.19 -3.71 5.72
C ASN A 149 12.00 -4.00 4.44
N ALA A 150 11.97 -5.24 3.97
CA ALA A 150 12.73 -5.68 2.81
C ALA A 150 12.35 -4.96 1.50
N TRP A 151 11.08 -4.61 1.30
CA TRP A 151 10.65 -3.89 0.10
C TRP A 151 11.20 -2.45 0.08
N SER A 152 11.14 -1.77 1.22
CA SER A 152 11.71 -0.42 1.35
C SER A 152 13.23 -0.44 1.25
N LEU A 153 13.91 -1.46 1.79
CA LEU A 153 15.36 -1.64 1.64
C LEU A 153 15.76 -1.91 0.19
N TYR A 154 15.00 -2.75 -0.53
CA TYR A 154 15.21 -2.99 -1.96
C TYR A 154 15.00 -1.73 -2.79
N GLY A 155 13.93 -0.98 -2.52
CA GLY A 155 13.68 0.32 -3.13
C GLY A 155 14.83 1.30 -2.89
N LEU A 156 15.23 1.47 -1.63
CA LEU A 156 16.32 2.35 -1.22
C LEU A 156 17.65 1.99 -1.90
N LYS A 157 18.04 0.71 -1.88
CA LYS A 157 19.21 0.21 -2.60
C LYS A 157 19.14 0.59 -4.08
N THR A 158 18.00 0.35 -4.73
CA THR A 158 17.80 0.67 -6.15
C THR A 158 17.94 2.18 -6.43
N THR A 159 17.48 3.05 -5.51
CA THR A 159 17.70 4.51 -5.64
C THR A 159 19.19 4.86 -5.62
N PHE A 160 19.97 4.27 -4.71
CA PHE A 160 21.41 4.50 -4.62
C PHE A 160 22.15 4.02 -5.87
N GLU A 161 21.79 2.85 -6.39
CA GLU A 161 22.38 2.31 -7.64
C GLU A 161 22.15 3.25 -8.83
N ARG A 162 20.91 3.75 -9.01
CA ARG A 162 20.58 4.70 -10.08
C ARG A 162 21.31 6.04 -9.98
N GLN A 163 21.74 6.40 -8.78
CA GLN A 163 22.46 7.64 -8.51
C GLN A 163 23.99 7.43 -8.41
N GLY A 164 24.49 6.22 -8.69
CA GLY A 164 25.93 5.91 -8.65
C GLY A 164 26.53 5.84 -7.24
N MET A 165 25.69 5.80 -6.20
CA MET A 165 26.09 5.81 -4.79
C MET A 165 26.42 4.40 -4.30
N LYS A 166 27.57 3.89 -4.75
CA LYS A 166 27.97 2.48 -4.58
C LYS A 166 28.12 2.05 -3.13
N ALA A 167 28.66 2.92 -2.26
CA ALA A 167 28.88 2.58 -0.85
C ALA A 167 27.55 2.41 -0.11
N GLU A 168 26.61 3.32 -0.35
CA GLU A 168 25.28 3.32 0.24
C GLU A 168 24.41 2.17 -0.30
N ALA A 169 24.52 1.88 -1.60
CA ALA A 169 23.87 0.71 -2.19
C ALA A 169 24.37 -0.60 -1.56
N ALA A 170 25.69 -0.73 -1.38
CA ALA A 170 26.29 -1.90 -0.75
C ALA A 170 25.84 -2.05 0.73
N GLU A 171 25.71 -0.94 1.45
CA GLU A 171 25.21 -0.96 2.82
C GLU A 171 23.73 -1.35 2.88
N ALA A 172 22.87 -0.75 2.05
CA ALA A 172 21.46 -1.12 1.95
C ALA A 172 21.28 -2.60 1.58
N GLU A 173 22.13 -3.15 0.71
CA GLU A 173 22.14 -4.58 0.38
C GLU A 173 22.42 -5.47 1.60
N LYS A 174 23.34 -5.09 2.50
CA LYS A 174 23.60 -5.88 3.73
C LYS A 174 22.36 -5.98 4.61
N TYR A 175 21.65 -4.87 4.79
CA TYR A 175 20.38 -4.87 5.54
C TYR A 175 19.31 -5.69 4.81
N LEU A 176 19.21 -5.54 3.49
CA LEU A 176 18.25 -6.28 2.66
C LEU A 176 18.50 -7.80 2.67
N ALA A 177 19.76 -8.24 2.70
CA ALA A 177 20.13 -9.65 2.83
C ALA A 177 19.73 -10.26 4.16
N ARG A 178 19.73 -9.49 5.24
CA ARG A 178 19.24 -9.93 6.55
C ARG A 178 17.71 -9.94 6.61
N ALA A 179 17.07 -8.97 5.95
CA ALA A 179 15.61 -8.81 5.98
C ALA A 179 14.84 -9.74 5.02
N TRP A 180 15.49 -10.32 4.01
CA TRP A 180 14.82 -11.12 2.99
C TRP A 180 15.56 -12.42 2.69
N SER A 181 14.93 -13.54 3.05
CA SER A 181 15.42 -14.90 2.82
C SER A 181 14.84 -15.59 1.56
N GLY A 182 13.91 -14.93 0.87
CA GLY A 182 13.28 -15.48 -0.34
C GLY A 182 14.10 -15.26 -1.62
N ASP A 183 13.58 -15.76 -2.75
CA ASP A 183 14.16 -15.51 -4.06
C ASP A 183 14.21 -14.00 -4.36
N ARG A 184 15.41 -13.47 -4.64
CA ARG A 184 15.64 -12.05 -4.98
C ARG A 184 14.88 -11.61 -6.22
N LYS A 185 14.58 -12.52 -7.15
CA LYS A 185 13.80 -12.21 -8.37
C LYS A 185 12.36 -11.83 -8.08
N ARG A 186 11.88 -12.07 -6.85
CA ARG A 186 10.54 -11.65 -6.42
C ARG A 186 10.50 -10.19 -5.97
N LEU A 187 11.65 -9.58 -5.66
CA LEU A 187 11.75 -8.17 -5.35
C LEU A 187 11.72 -7.37 -6.66
N ASP A 188 10.59 -6.72 -6.91
CA ASP A 188 10.27 -5.97 -8.12
C ASP A 188 9.51 -4.70 -7.72
N LEU A 189 9.98 -3.54 -8.19
CA LEU A 189 9.36 -2.24 -7.93
C LEU A 189 7.90 -2.18 -8.36
N GLN A 190 7.50 -2.91 -9.40
CA GLN A 190 6.11 -2.95 -9.84
C GLN A 190 5.19 -3.74 -8.90
N LYS A 191 5.77 -4.56 -8.02
CA LYS A 191 5.05 -5.40 -7.05
C LYS A 191 5.10 -4.86 -5.62
N ILE A 192 5.89 -3.82 -5.36
CA ILE A 192 5.84 -3.04 -4.10
C ILE A 192 4.46 -2.40 -3.97
#